data_AF-A0A2V6NNQ5-F1
#
_entry.id   AF-A0A2V6NNQ5-F1
#
_cell.length_a   1.000
_cell.length_b   1.000
_cell.length_c   1.000
_cell.angle_alpha   90.00
_cell.angle_beta   90.00
_cell.angle_gamma   90.00
#
_symmetry.space_group_name_H-M   'P 1'
#
loop_
_entity.id
_entity.type
_entity.pdbx_description
1 polymer ?
#
loop_
_entity_poly.entity_id
_entity_poly.type
_entity_poly.pdbx_seq_one_letter_code
_entity_poly.pdbx_strand_id
1 'polypeptide(L)'
;FFVTRQIYTGAGKVGAENNAESCDYQISQRADFLETEVGLETMHSRPIVNTRDEPHADPEKYRRLHVIVGDANMSEVANYLKTGTMAIVLSMVEDDFIDVDLSIDGPVLAYRKVSRDLTCREPIKLKDGRTITAVDVQGEFLALADRYYRDHEQAPWVRDVLTRWESTLARLASDPMQLARELDWVIKRELIENYMSKHALAWTDSRVAMIDLQYHDIRPGKGLYYKIEESDAVDRIVTDDEIAKAMYDPPKDTRAYFRGMCLQRYADEIASASWDSVIFDLKEGPLKKIFMLEPLRGTEAHVRQLLMESPSASDLLRNISRPSGSV
;
A
#
# COMPACT_ATOMS: atom_id res chain seq x y z
N PHE A 1 5.36 10.92 9.63
CA PHE A 1 4.32 10.18 8.89
C PHE A 1 4.34 8.66 9.13
N PHE A 2 5.35 7.90 8.68
CA PHE A 2 5.32 6.43 8.76
C PHE A 2 5.13 5.84 10.16
N VAL A 3 5.76 6.43 11.18
CA VAL A 3 5.66 5.99 12.58
C VAL A 3 4.21 5.98 13.09
N THR A 4 3.40 6.92 12.63
CA THR A 4 2.06 7.15 13.19
C THR A 4 0.93 6.67 12.30
N ARG A 5 1.13 6.50 10.98
CA ARG A 5 0.05 6.03 10.07
C ARG A 5 -0.48 4.63 10.40
N GLN A 6 0.28 3.83 11.13
CA GLN A 6 -0.13 2.48 11.53
C GLN A 6 -1.45 2.45 12.30
N ILE A 7 -1.84 3.54 12.96
CA ILE A 7 -3.15 3.65 13.64
C ILE A 7 -4.35 3.40 12.70
N TYR A 8 -4.18 3.61 11.38
CA TYR A 8 -5.19 3.30 10.36
C TYR A 8 -4.67 2.36 9.25
N THR A 9 -3.41 1.93 9.28
CA THR A 9 -2.86 0.97 8.30
C THR A 9 -2.40 -0.35 8.93
N GLY A 10 -2.45 -0.49 10.25
CA GLY A 10 -2.06 -1.70 10.96
C GLY A 10 -3.05 -2.84 10.75
N ALA A 11 -2.53 -4.05 10.63
CA ALA A 11 -3.32 -5.26 10.38
C ALA A 11 -3.67 -6.05 11.64
N GLY A 12 -3.17 -5.61 12.79
CA GLY A 12 -3.39 -6.26 14.07
C GLY A 12 -2.55 -7.53 14.25
N LYS A 13 -2.09 -7.75 15.48
CA LYS A 13 -1.32 -8.94 15.86
C LYS A 13 -1.60 -9.31 17.30
N VAL A 14 -1.84 -10.60 17.54
CA VAL A 14 -1.83 -11.17 18.90
C VAL A 14 -0.39 -11.37 19.32
N GLY A 15 -0.05 -10.91 20.53
CA GLY A 15 1.28 -11.12 21.08
C GLY A 15 2.34 -10.14 20.59
N ALA A 16 3.57 -10.42 21.01
CA ALA A 16 4.79 -9.74 20.62
C ALA A 16 5.78 -10.76 20.04
N GLU A 17 6.67 -10.32 19.16
CA GLU A 17 7.73 -11.17 18.59
C GLU A 17 9.08 -10.44 18.62
N ASN A 18 10.12 -11.08 18.08
CA ASN A 18 11.47 -10.51 17.95
C ASN A 18 12.08 -10.04 19.29
N ASN A 19 11.82 -10.79 20.37
CA ASN A 19 12.24 -10.46 21.74
C ASN A 19 11.73 -9.10 22.25
N ALA A 20 10.66 -8.56 21.67
CA ALA A 20 9.99 -7.38 22.20
C ALA A 20 9.24 -7.69 23.49
N GLU A 21 8.89 -6.64 24.24
CA GLU A 21 8.07 -6.76 25.45
C GLU A 21 6.72 -7.40 25.13
N SER A 22 6.28 -8.32 26.01
CA SER A 22 5.01 -9.03 25.83
C SER A 22 3.83 -8.07 25.82
N CYS A 23 2.90 -8.27 24.90
CA CYS A 23 1.56 -7.70 24.95
C CYS A 23 0.54 -8.77 24.59
N ASP A 24 -0.73 -8.50 24.86
CA ASP A 24 -1.83 -9.33 24.39
C ASP A 24 -2.14 -9.08 22.91
N TYR A 25 -2.20 -7.82 22.50
CA TYR A 25 -2.51 -7.40 21.14
C TYR A 25 -1.82 -6.08 20.78
N GLN A 26 -1.46 -5.90 19.51
CA GLN A 26 -0.85 -4.68 18.97
C GLN A 26 -1.39 -4.32 17.58
N ILE A 27 -1.31 -3.04 17.21
CA ILE A 27 -1.85 -2.49 15.96
C ILE A 27 -1.10 -3.02 14.73
N SER A 28 0.23 -3.06 14.77
CA SER A 28 1.05 -3.46 13.60
C SER A 28 1.75 -4.79 13.79
N GLN A 29 1.71 -5.62 12.75
CA GLN A 29 2.47 -6.86 12.67
C GLN A 29 3.98 -6.63 12.53
N ARG A 30 4.36 -5.49 11.93
CA ARG A 30 5.75 -5.15 11.54
C ARG A 30 6.53 -4.40 12.61
N ALA A 31 5.85 -3.77 13.58
CA ALA A 31 6.48 -2.87 14.57
C ALA A 31 7.67 -3.50 15.32
N ASP A 32 7.55 -4.76 15.75
CA ASP A 32 8.60 -5.45 16.50
C ASP A 32 9.85 -5.76 15.68
N PHE A 33 9.72 -5.79 14.36
CA PHE A 33 10.77 -6.18 13.43
C PHE A 33 11.58 -5.03 12.87
N LEU A 34 11.19 -3.78 13.16
CA LEU A 34 11.92 -2.58 12.78
C LEU A 34 13.04 -2.31 13.79
N GLU A 35 14.24 -2.05 13.29
CA GLU A 35 15.46 -1.96 14.10
C GLU A 35 16.26 -0.68 13.82
N THR A 36 16.14 -0.10 12.63
CA THR A 36 16.90 1.09 12.22
C THR A 36 15.99 2.16 11.63
N GLU A 37 16.46 3.40 11.56
CA GLU A 37 15.71 4.50 10.95
C GLU A 37 15.83 4.46 9.41
N VAL A 38 17.05 4.29 8.91
CA VAL A 38 17.38 4.33 7.48
C VAL A 38 18.35 3.20 7.15
N GLY A 39 18.16 2.51 6.02
CA GLY A 39 19.03 1.42 5.59
C GLY A 39 18.61 0.77 4.28
N LEU A 40 19.40 -0.17 3.78
CA LEU A 40 19.13 -0.89 2.52
C LEU A 40 18.45 -2.25 2.72
N GLU A 41 18.67 -2.86 3.89
CA GLU A 41 18.26 -4.23 4.17
C GLU A 41 16.74 -4.40 4.30
N THR A 42 16.22 -5.57 3.91
CA THR A 42 14.79 -5.90 4.03
C THR A 42 14.53 -7.12 4.93
N MET A 43 15.57 -7.91 5.21
CA MET A 43 15.47 -9.17 5.96
C MET A 43 16.06 -9.07 7.38
N HIS A 44 17.11 -8.28 7.56
CA HIS A 44 17.78 -8.01 8.84
C HIS A 44 17.86 -6.51 9.07
N SER A 45 18.00 -6.05 10.32
CA SER A 45 18.19 -4.62 10.64
C SER A 45 17.18 -3.69 9.96
N ARG A 46 15.91 -4.11 9.90
CA ARG A 46 14.93 -3.53 8.98
C ARG A 46 14.72 -2.04 9.26
N PRO A 47 14.90 -1.15 8.26
CA PRO A 47 14.77 0.28 8.43
C PRO A 47 13.33 0.77 8.28
N ILE A 48 13.03 1.92 8.89
CA ILE A 48 11.79 2.66 8.63
C ILE A 48 11.79 3.21 7.20
N VAL A 49 12.91 3.77 6.75
CA VAL A 49 13.11 4.28 5.38
C VAL A 49 14.11 3.37 4.67
N ASN A 50 13.63 2.63 3.67
CA ASN A 50 14.50 1.79 2.85
C ASN A 50 15.10 2.60 1.69
N THR A 51 16.42 2.49 1.49
CA THR A 51 17.18 3.27 0.52
C THR A 51 17.44 2.52 -0.80
N ARG A 52 16.71 1.43 -1.08
CA ARG A 52 16.86 0.70 -2.35
C ARG A 52 16.53 1.61 -3.52
N ASP A 53 17.47 1.71 -4.45
CA ASP A 53 17.38 2.57 -5.63
C ASP A 53 17.38 1.73 -6.91
N GLU A 54 16.22 1.16 -7.22
CA GLU A 54 15.98 0.38 -8.44
C GLU A 54 14.71 0.94 -9.12
N PRO A 55 14.82 2.03 -9.91
CA PRO A 55 13.65 2.78 -10.38
C PRO A 55 12.79 2.01 -11.38
N HIS A 56 13.37 1.01 -12.07
CA HIS A 56 12.76 0.35 -13.24
C HIS A 56 12.26 1.35 -14.29
N ALA A 57 12.90 2.51 -14.37
CA ALA A 57 12.59 3.63 -15.25
C ALA A 57 13.88 4.38 -15.52
N ASP A 58 13.82 5.47 -16.27
CA ASP A 58 14.95 6.38 -16.44
C ASP A 58 15.43 6.93 -15.08
N PRO A 59 16.65 6.56 -14.60
CA PRO A 59 17.13 6.96 -13.28
C PRO A 59 17.50 8.45 -13.19
N GLU A 60 17.66 9.15 -14.32
CA GLU A 60 17.91 10.60 -14.31
C GLU A 60 16.63 11.39 -14.02
N LYS A 61 15.45 10.80 -14.25
CA LYS A 61 14.14 11.44 -14.07
C LYS A 61 13.37 10.92 -12.87
N TYR A 62 13.47 9.61 -12.59
CA TYR A 62 12.59 8.94 -11.64
C TYR A 62 13.35 8.19 -10.56
N ARG A 63 12.80 8.21 -9.35
CA ARG A 63 13.16 7.30 -8.26
C ARG A 63 11.97 6.43 -7.89
N ARG A 64 12.23 5.21 -7.42
CA ARG A 64 11.21 4.35 -6.84
C ARG A 64 11.40 4.27 -5.33
N LEU A 65 10.65 5.09 -4.59
CA LEU A 65 10.64 5.02 -3.13
C LEU A 65 10.13 3.65 -2.68
N HIS A 66 10.99 2.83 -2.09
CA HIS A 66 10.65 1.49 -1.63
C HIS A 66 10.25 1.50 -0.16
N VAL A 67 8.97 1.25 0.15
CA VAL A 67 8.44 1.34 1.52
C VAL A 67 8.12 -0.06 2.05
N ILE A 68 8.69 -0.43 3.21
CA ILE A 68 8.63 -1.80 3.76
C ILE A 68 8.01 -1.90 5.16
N VAL A 69 7.58 -0.77 5.72
CA VAL A 69 7.09 -0.67 7.11
C VAL A 69 5.61 -1.02 7.26
N GLY A 70 4.84 -0.93 6.17
CA GLY A 70 3.40 -1.17 6.22
C GLY A 70 3.07 -2.66 6.32
N ASP A 71 1.98 -2.96 7.02
CA ASP A 71 1.41 -4.30 7.06
C ASP A 71 0.69 -4.63 5.73
N ALA A 72 0.44 -5.93 5.51
CA ALA A 72 -0.52 -6.36 4.50
C ALA A 72 -1.94 -6.19 5.07
N ASN A 73 -2.83 -5.54 4.30
CA ASN A 73 -4.20 -5.23 4.73
C ASN A 73 -5.18 -6.12 3.97
N MET A 74 -6.17 -6.66 4.69
CA MET A 74 -7.32 -7.33 4.06
C MET A 74 -8.40 -6.29 3.74
N SER A 75 -8.62 -5.33 4.65
CA SER A 75 -9.53 -4.22 4.44
C SER A 75 -9.13 -3.36 3.23
N GLU A 76 -10.07 -3.24 2.29
CA GLU A 76 -9.95 -2.35 1.14
C GLU A 76 -9.81 -0.89 1.59
N VAL A 77 -10.53 -0.47 2.64
CA VAL A 77 -10.47 0.89 3.18
C VAL A 77 -9.10 1.18 3.79
N ALA A 78 -8.55 0.26 4.59
CA ALA A 78 -7.22 0.42 5.17
C ALA A 78 -6.14 0.49 4.08
N ASN A 79 -6.25 -0.34 3.04
CA ASN A 79 -5.32 -0.32 1.92
C ASN A 79 -5.43 0.98 1.10
N TYR A 80 -6.66 1.48 0.88
CA TYR A 80 -6.93 2.73 0.18
C TYR A 80 -6.37 3.95 0.94
N LEU A 81 -6.59 4.02 2.25
CA LEU A 81 -5.97 5.05 3.10
C LEU A 81 -4.44 4.93 3.10
N LYS A 82 -3.89 3.73 3.18
CA LYS A 82 -2.43 3.48 3.22
C LYS A 82 -1.71 4.03 1.98
N THR A 83 -2.29 3.85 0.80
CA THR A 83 -1.70 4.31 -0.47
C THR A 83 -2.07 5.76 -0.78
N GLY A 84 -3.33 6.14 -0.61
CA GLY A 84 -3.83 7.48 -0.91
C GLY A 84 -3.19 8.55 -0.04
N THR A 85 -3.15 8.36 1.29
CA THR A 85 -2.52 9.35 2.19
C THR A 85 -1.02 9.46 1.93
N MET A 86 -0.35 8.36 1.56
CA MET A 86 1.06 8.39 1.19
C MET A 86 1.30 9.18 -0.10
N ALA A 87 0.47 8.99 -1.13
CA ALA A 87 0.58 9.73 -2.38
C ALA A 87 0.42 11.25 -2.14
N ILE A 88 -0.57 11.63 -1.34
CA ILE A 88 -0.81 13.03 -0.94
C ILE A 88 0.40 13.62 -0.21
N VAL A 89 0.95 12.90 0.78
CA VAL A 89 2.13 13.37 1.52
C VAL A 89 3.35 13.47 0.62
N LEU A 90 3.53 12.58 -0.34
CA LEU A 90 4.62 12.66 -1.30
C LEU A 90 4.50 13.89 -2.22
N SER A 91 3.30 14.22 -2.71
CA SER A 91 3.11 15.45 -3.50
C SER A 91 3.53 16.69 -2.73
N MET A 92 3.17 16.78 -1.44
CA MET A 92 3.62 17.89 -0.58
C MET A 92 5.14 17.90 -0.34
N VAL A 93 5.78 16.74 -0.30
CA VAL A 93 7.25 16.63 -0.16
C VAL A 93 7.94 17.05 -1.47
N GLU A 94 7.42 16.65 -2.62
CA GLU A 94 8.00 16.97 -3.94
C GLU A 94 7.96 18.48 -4.24
N ASP A 95 6.94 19.18 -3.73
CA ASP A 95 6.79 20.63 -3.88
C ASP A 95 7.39 21.46 -2.72
N ASP A 96 8.15 20.83 -1.82
CA ASP A 96 8.72 21.48 -0.62
C ASP A 96 7.67 22.24 0.23
N PHE A 97 6.42 21.74 0.27
CA PHE A 97 5.30 22.43 0.92
C PHE A 97 5.25 22.26 2.45
N ILE A 98 5.88 21.23 2.98
CA ILE A 98 5.83 20.91 4.41
C ILE A 98 6.73 21.87 5.20
N ASP A 99 6.11 22.79 5.93
CA ASP A 99 6.76 23.87 6.67
C ASP A 99 6.89 23.63 8.19
N VAL A 100 6.42 22.48 8.67
CA VAL A 100 6.45 22.09 10.08
C VAL A 100 7.42 20.93 10.33
N ASP A 101 8.20 21.02 11.42
CA ASP A 101 9.04 19.92 11.87
C ASP A 101 8.28 19.00 12.84
N LEU A 102 7.98 17.79 12.37
CA LEU A 102 7.34 16.71 13.13
C LEU A 102 8.33 15.54 13.37
N SER A 103 9.63 15.83 13.40
CA SER A 103 10.67 14.83 13.65
C SER A 103 10.48 14.17 15.02
N ILE A 104 10.33 12.85 15.02
CA ILE A 104 10.11 12.05 16.23
C ILE A 104 11.46 11.74 16.90
N ASP A 105 11.49 11.82 18.23
CA ASP A 105 12.61 11.37 19.05
C ASP A 105 12.57 9.84 19.19
N GLY A 106 13.65 9.17 18.77
CA GLY A 106 13.74 7.70 18.71
C GLY A 106 12.63 7.02 17.87
N PRO A 107 12.57 7.23 16.54
CA PRO A 107 11.49 6.74 15.68
C PRO A 107 11.19 5.25 15.77
N VAL A 108 12.20 4.39 15.94
CA VAL A 108 12.02 2.93 16.07
C VAL A 108 11.27 2.58 17.35
N LEU A 109 11.66 3.17 18.47
CA LEU A 109 10.98 2.96 19.76
C LEU A 109 9.58 3.57 19.73
N ALA A 110 9.42 4.76 19.14
CA ALA A 110 8.12 5.38 18.95
C ALA A 110 7.18 4.52 18.10
N TYR A 111 7.67 3.88 17.03
CA TYR A 111 6.88 2.97 16.19
C TYR A 111 6.31 1.82 17.01
N ARG A 112 7.14 1.19 17.87
CA ARG A 112 6.68 0.13 18.78
C ARG A 112 5.66 0.66 19.78
N LYS A 113 5.91 1.80 20.42
CA LYS A 113 4.97 2.42 21.38
C LYS A 113 3.61 2.69 20.76
N VAL A 114 3.57 3.28 19.56
CA VAL A 114 2.32 3.52 18.83
C VAL A 114 1.61 2.19 18.51
N SER A 115 2.34 1.14 18.15
CA SER A 115 1.75 -0.19 17.92
C SER A 115 1.08 -0.77 19.18
N ARG A 116 1.66 -0.52 20.36
CA ARG A 116 1.13 -1.04 21.65
C ARG A 116 -0.06 -0.26 22.18
N ASP A 117 -0.22 0.99 21.78
CA ASP A 117 -1.32 1.82 22.26
C ASP A 117 -2.59 1.65 21.42
N LEU A 118 -3.42 0.70 21.82
CA LEU A 118 -4.72 0.44 21.19
C LEU A 118 -5.74 1.57 21.41
N THR A 119 -5.46 2.53 22.30
CA THR A 119 -6.33 3.69 22.53
C THR A 119 -6.01 4.86 21.61
N CYS A 120 -4.83 4.86 20.98
CA CYS A 120 -4.30 5.92 20.13
C CYS A 120 -4.14 7.28 20.85
N ARG A 121 -3.96 7.29 22.18
CA ARG A 121 -3.89 8.48 23.05
C ARG A 121 -2.54 8.69 23.70
N GLU A 122 -1.68 7.68 23.74
CA GLU A 122 -0.37 7.77 24.35
C GLU A 122 0.54 8.67 23.52
N PRO A 123 1.14 9.71 24.14
CA PRO A 123 1.98 10.63 23.41
C PRO A 123 3.36 10.03 23.10
N ILE A 124 3.90 10.37 21.94
CA ILE A 124 5.30 10.19 21.57
C ILE A 124 6.03 11.53 21.64
N LYS A 125 7.36 11.48 21.77
CA LYS A 125 8.20 12.67 21.91
C LYS A 125 8.74 13.12 20.56
N LEU A 126 8.76 14.42 20.32
CA LEU A 126 9.41 15.05 19.17
C LEU A 126 10.85 15.46 19.52
N LYS A 127 11.70 15.66 18.51
CA LYS A 127 13.10 16.06 18.69
C LYS A 127 13.25 17.41 19.39
N ASP A 128 12.27 18.31 19.26
CA ASP A 128 12.23 19.61 19.93
C ASP A 128 11.76 19.54 21.40
N GLY A 129 11.46 18.35 21.91
CA GLY A 129 11.02 18.11 23.28
C GLY A 129 9.52 18.18 23.51
N ARG A 130 8.72 18.61 22.52
CA ARG A 130 7.25 18.51 22.58
C ARG A 130 6.82 17.04 22.62
N THR A 131 5.60 16.80 23.08
CA THR A 131 4.94 15.51 23.04
C THR A 131 3.65 15.61 22.23
N ILE A 132 3.34 14.59 21.44
CA ILE A 132 2.21 14.59 20.51
C ILE A 132 1.66 13.16 20.34
N THR A 133 0.35 12.98 20.20
CA THR A 133 -0.21 11.64 19.94
C THR A 133 -0.01 11.23 18.48
N ALA A 134 -0.14 9.94 18.18
CA ALA A 134 -0.08 9.47 16.80
C ALA A 134 -1.21 10.06 15.93
N VAL A 135 -2.41 10.22 16.51
CA VAL A 135 -3.56 10.84 15.85
C VAL A 135 -3.27 12.30 15.53
N ASP A 136 -2.73 13.07 16.48
CA ASP A 136 -2.42 14.49 16.27
C ASP A 136 -1.34 14.69 15.22
N VAL A 137 -0.28 13.86 15.20
CA VAL A 137 0.73 13.89 14.11
C VAL A 137 0.05 13.71 12.75
N GLN A 138 -0.87 12.77 12.63
CA GLN A 138 -1.60 12.54 11.39
C GLN A 138 -2.57 13.68 11.06
N GLY A 139 -3.17 14.32 12.08
CA GLY A 139 -3.98 15.52 11.95
C GLY A 139 -3.20 16.71 11.39
N GLU A 140 -1.93 16.89 11.78
CA GLU A 140 -1.06 17.92 11.20
C GLU A 140 -0.80 17.66 9.71
N PHE A 141 -0.54 16.40 9.31
CA PHE A 141 -0.38 16.06 7.89
C PHE A 141 -1.67 16.25 7.08
N LEU A 142 -2.84 15.95 7.66
CA LEU A 142 -4.14 16.21 7.04
C LEU A 142 -4.37 17.72 6.85
N ALA A 143 -4.11 18.53 7.87
CA ALA A 143 -4.24 19.98 7.79
C ALA A 143 -3.29 20.58 6.73
N LEU A 144 -2.06 20.08 6.62
CA LEU A 144 -1.13 20.42 5.54
C LEU A 144 -1.72 20.07 4.17
N ALA A 145 -2.26 18.86 4.02
CA ALA A 145 -2.85 18.41 2.76
C ALA A 145 -4.05 19.27 2.34
N ASP A 146 -4.92 19.66 3.28
CA ASP A 146 -6.03 20.58 3.02
C ASP A 146 -5.57 21.99 2.64
N ARG A 147 -4.42 22.46 3.15
CA ARG A 147 -3.81 23.71 2.68
C ARG A 147 -3.25 23.54 1.27
N TYR A 148 -2.49 22.47 1.04
CA TYR A 148 -1.86 22.18 -0.25
C TYR A 148 -2.89 22.16 -1.38
N TYR A 149 -3.97 21.38 -1.22
CA TYR A 149 -4.98 21.21 -2.25
C TYR A 149 -6.00 22.35 -2.37
N ARG A 150 -5.87 23.45 -1.61
CA ARG A 150 -6.66 24.68 -1.90
C ARG A 150 -6.21 25.35 -3.19
N ASP A 151 -4.91 25.28 -3.48
CA ASP A 151 -4.27 25.96 -4.61
C ASP A 151 -3.79 24.99 -5.71
N HIS A 152 -3.98 23.68 -5.52
CA HIS A 152 -3.59 22.62 -6.46
C HIS A 152 -4.80 21.86 -7.00
N GLU A 153 -4.71 21.42 -8.26
CA GLU A 153 -5.75 20.59 -8.88
C GLU A 153 -5.87 19.25 -8.15
N GLN A 154 -7.11 18.83 -7.90
CA GLN A 154 -7.41 17.59 -7.20
C GLN A 154 -7.93 16.56 -8.19
N ALA A 155 -7.22 15.44 -8.32
CA ALA A 155 -7.82 14.25 -8.91
C ALA A 155 -9.00 13.78 -8.03
N PRO A 156 -10.06 13.17 -8.60
CA PRO A 156 -11.26 12.80 -7.84
C PRO A 156 -11.00 11.96 -6.58
N TRP A 157 -10.01 11.08 -6.63
CA TRP A 157 -9.62 10.21 -5.50
C TRP A 157 -9.02 11.00 -4.33
N VAL A 158 -8.41 12.17 -4.56
CA VAL A 158 -7.79 12.98 -3.50
C VAL A 158 -8.84 13.41 -2.48
N ARG A 159 -9.97 13.93 -2.96
CA ARG A 159 -11.05 14.41 -2.09
C ARG A 159 -11.66 13.29 -1.25
N ASP A 160 -11.84 12.11 -1.83
CA ASP A 160 -12.36 10.94 -1.12
C ASP A 160 -11.38 10.48 -0.03
N VAL A 161 -10.08 10.39 -0.36
CA VAL A 161 -9.04 10.03 0.62
C VAL A 161 -8.98 11.03 1.77
N LEU A 162 -9.00 12.34 1.51
CA LEU A 162 -8.97 13.37 2.56
C LEU A 162 -10.18 13.25 3.50
N THR A 163 -11.37 13.08 2.92
CA THR A 163 -12.62 12.94 3.69
C THR A 163 -12.59 11.70 4.58
N ARG A 164 -12.12 10.56 4.05
CA ARG A 164 -11.98 9.32 4.82
C ARG A 164 -10.91 9.46 5.90
N TRP A 165 -9.79 10.08 5.57
CA TRP A 165 -8.69 10.29 6.52
C TRP A 165 -9.15 11.15 7.71
N GLU A 166 -9.84 12.27 7.46
CA GLU A 166 -10.43 13.12 8.50
C GLU A 166 -11.39 12.34 9.40
N SER A 167 -12.36 11.63 8.80
CA SER A 167 -13.35 10.82 9.53
C SER A 167 -12.69 9.73 10.38
N THR A 168 -11.69 9.02 9.81
CA THR A 168 -10.93 7.99 10.53
C THR A 168 -10.17 8.58 11.71
N LEU A 169 -9.47 9.71 11.55
CA LEU A 169 -8.74 10.33 12.66
C LEU A 169 -9.68 10.82 13.78
N ALA A 170 -10.82 11.42 13.42
CA ALA A 170 -11.83 11.84 14.40
C ALA A 170 -12.38 10.66 15.22
N ARG A 171 -12.66 9.53 14.56
CA ARG A 171 -13.14 8.31 15.21
C ARG A 171 -12.06 7.63 16.06
N LEU A 172 -10.81 7.58 15.59
CA LEU A 172 -9.67 7.10 16.38
C LEU A 172 -9.45 7.92 17.65
N ALA A 173 -9.61 9.25 17.59
CA ALA A 173 -9.50 10.11 18.77
C ALA A 173 -10.61 9.84 19.80
N SER A 174 -11.84 9.61 19.32
CA SER A 174 -13.00 9.34 20.16
C SER A 174 -13.00 7.92 20.73
N ASP A 175 -13.15 6.93 19.86
CA ASP A 175 -13.20 5.50 20.18
C ASP A 175 -12.81 4.69 18.93
N PRO A 176 -11.60 4.08 18.90
CA PRO A 176 -11.14 3.28 17.76
C PRO A 176 -12.09 2.15 17.38
N MET A 177 -12.87 1.59 18.32
CA MET A 177 -13.79 0.48 18.02
C MET A 177 -14.95 0.88 17.11
N GLN A 178 -15.19 2.18 16.92
CA GLN A 178 -16.14 2.64 15.91
C GLN A 178 -15.72 2.18 14.51
N LEU A 179 -14.43 1.93 14.25
CA LEU A 179 -13.86 1.58 12.94
C LEU A 179 -13.80 0.07 12.66
N ALA A 180 -14.64 -0.72 13.33
CA ALA A 180 -14.69 -2.19 13.21
C ALA A 180 -15.23 -2.69 11.86
N ARG A 181 -15.56 -1.79 10.91
CA ARG A 181 -15.90 -2.13 9.53
C ARG A 181 -14.79 -1.77 8.54
N GLU A 182 -13.83 -0.93 8.94
CA GLU A 182 -12.88 -0.29 8.03
C GLU A 182 -11.41 -0.61 8.32
N LEU A 183 -11.01 -0.77 9.59
CA LEU A 183 -9.60 -0.93 9.94
C LEU A 183 -9.29 -2.37 10.37
N ASP A 184 -8.33 -3.02 9.71
CA ASP A 184 -8.01 -4.44 9.94
C ASP A 184 -7.74 -4.77 11.42
N TRP A 185 -6.92 -3.97 12.11
CA TRP A 185 -6.62 -4.23 13.52
C TRP A 185 -7.85 -4.06 14.42
N VAL A 186 -8.82 -3.23 14.04
CA VAL A 186 -10.06 -3.05 14.81
C VAL A 186 -11.02 -4.21 14.51
N ILE A 187 -11.26 -4.52 13.23
CA ILE A 187 -12.09 -5.66 12.77
C ILE A 187 -11.60 -6.95 13.44
N LYS A 188 -10.30 -7.22 13.34
CA LYS A 188 -9.70 -8.43 13.89
C LYS A 188 -9.77 -8.47 15.41
N ARG A 189 -9.52 -7.34 16.09
CA ARG A 189 -9.63 -7.27 17.55
C ARG A 189 -11.05 -7.56 18.00
N GLU A 190 -12.05 -6.95 17.39
CA GLU A 190 -13.46 -7.20 17.69
C GLU A 190 -13.82 -8.69 17.51
N LEU A 191 -13.42 -9.28 16.38
CA LEU A 191 -13.60 -10.72 16.11
C LEU A 191 -13.00 -11.59 17.21
N ILE A 192 -11.76 -11.31 17.61
CA ILE A 192 -11.03 -12.08 18.63
C ILE A 192 -11.69 -11.91 20.00
N GLU A 193 -11.94 -10.68 20.43
CA GLU A 193 -12.54 -10.38 21.74
C GLU A 193 -13.94 -11.01 21.88
N ASN A 194 -14.75 -10.96 20.82
CA ASN A 194 -16.05 -11.62 20.78
C ASN A 194 -15.94 -13.14 20.92
N TYR A 195 -14.99 -13.76 20.21
CA TYR A 195 -14.74 -15.20 20.31
C TYR A 195 -14.24 -15.59 21.70
N MET A 196 -13.32 -14.81 22.27
CA MET A 196 -12.78 -15.02 23.61
C MET A 196 -13.87 -14.91 24.67
N SER A 197 -14.72 -13.88 24.60
CA SER A 197 -15.85 -13.70 25.52
C SER A 197 -16.82 -14.87 25.49
N LYS A 198 -17.20 -15.32 24.28
CA LYS A 198 -18.12 -16.45 24.08
C LYS A 198 -17.59 -17.78 24.61
N HIS A 199 -16.28 -17.98 24.54
CA HIS A 199 -15.63 -19.25 24.89
C HIS A 199 -14.81 -19.19 26.19
N ALA A 200 -14.87 -18.06 26.92
CA ALA A 200 -14.09 -17.79 28.13
C ALA A 200 -12.58 -18.06 27.97
N LEU A 201 -11.99 -17.48 26.91
CA LEU A 201 -10.57 -17.67 26.57
C LEU A 201 -9.70 -16.51 27.03
N ALA A 202 -8.42 -16.79 27.27
CA ALA A 202 -7.38 -15.79 27.47
C ALA A 202 -6.64 -15.51 26.15
N TRP A 203 -5.96 -14.36 26.03
CA TRP A 203 -5.16 -13.98 24.86
C TRP A 203 -4.04 -14.98 24.54
N THR A 204 -3.56 -15.71 25.55
CA THR A 204 -2.51 -16.74 25.43
C THR A 204 -3.01 -18.08 24.89
N ASP A 205 -4.32 -18.25 24.68
CA ASP A 205 -4.89 -19.48 24.14
C ASP A 205 -4.50 -19.67 22.67
N SER A 206 -4.08 -20.89 22.28
CA SER A 206 -3.64 -21.19 20.92
C SER A 206 -4.73 -20.97 19.86
N ARG A 207 -6.01 -21.02 20.24
CA ARG A 207 -7.12 -20.71 19.34
C ARG A 207 -7.17 -19.23 18.98
N VAL A 208 -6.76 -18.34 19.88
CA VAL A 208 -6.69 -16.89 19.62
C VAL A 208 -5.60 -16.58 18.59
N ALA A 209 -4.41 -17.18 18.75
CA ALA A 209 -3.34 -17.10 17.76
C ALA A 209 -3.77 -17.68 16.39
N MET A 210 -4.57 -18.75 16.38
CA MET A 210 -5.10 -19.31 15.14
C MET A 210 -6.07 -18.35 14.44
N ILE A 211 -6.92 -17.64 15.19
CA ILE A 211 -7.85 -16.64 14.62
C ILE A 211 -7.07 -15.47 13.99
N ASP A 212 -6.03 -14.97 14.67
CA ASP A 212 -5.16 -13.90 14.14
C ASP A 212 -4.58 -14.28 12.77
N LEU A 213 -4.12 -15.53 12.64
CA LEU A 213 -3.61 -16.06 11.37
C LEU A 213 -4.72 -16.31 10.34
N GLN A 214 -5.86 -16.90 10.73
CA GLN A 214 -6.98 -17.22 9.82
C GLN A 214 -7.71 -16.00 9.29
N TYR A 215 -7.61 -14.85 9.97
CA TYR A 215 -8.08 -13.56 9.43
C TYR A 215 -7.48 -13.28 8.05
N HIS A 216 -6.22 -13.65 7.85
CA HIS A 216 -5.45 -13.38 6.63
C HIS A 216 -5.45 -14.53 5.61
N ASP A 217 -6.26 -15.57 5.81
CA ASP A 217 -6.35 -16.66 4.84
C ASP A 217 -7.08 -16.20 3.58
N ILE A 218 -6.38 -16.23 2.44
CA ILE A 218 -6.87 -15.68 1.17
C ILE A 218 -7.91 -16.56 0.46
N ARG A 219 -8.29 -17.70 1.02
CA ARG A 219 -9.28 -18.61 0.41
C ARG A 219 -10.70 -18.12 0.72
N PRO A 220 -11.52 -17.82 -0.31
CA PRO A 220 -12.94 -17.47 -0.12
C PRO A 220 -13.69 -18.55 0.68
N GLY A 221 -14.65 -18.14 1.52
CA GLY A 221 -15.38 -19.03 2.44
C GLY A 221 -14.55 -19.68 3.56
N LYS A 222 -13.23 -19.49 3.61
CA LYS A 222 -12.35 -19.99 4.69
C LYS A 222 -11.76 -18.88 5.54
N GLY A 223 -11.19 -17.86 4.88
CA GLY A 223 -10.64 -16.69 5.55
C GLY A 223 -11.65 -15.97 6.41
N LEU A 224 -11.26 -15.60 7.64
CA LEU A 224 -12.20 -14.97 8.56
C LEU A 224 -12.57 -13.56 8.08
N TYR A 225 -11.65 -12.82 7.44
CA TYR A 225 -12.01 -11.54 6.80
C TYR A 225 -13.09 -11.73 5.74
N TYR A 226 -12.93 -12.68 4.80
CA TYR A 226 -13.94 -12.94 3.77
C TYR A 226 -15.28 -13.39 4.34
N LYS A 227 -15.30 -14.13 5.44
CA LYS A 227 -16.57 -14.47 6.10
C LYS A 227 -17.30 -13.25 6.68
N ILE A 228 -16.55 -12.28 7.17
CA ILE A 228 -17.11 -11.00 7.67
C ILE A 228 -17.62 -10.18 6.48
N GLU A 229 -16.85 -10.13 5.39
CA GLU A 229 -17.23 -9.47 4.14
C GLU A 229 -18.48 -10.09 3.49
N GLU A 230 -18.57 -11.42 3.41
CA GLU A 230 -19.76 -12.16 2.96
C GLU A 230 -21.03 -11.82 3.77
N SER A 231 -20.87 -11.34 5.01
CA SER A 231 -21.96 -10.90 5.88
C SER A 231 -22.22 -9.39 5.85
N ASP A 232 -21.60 -8.66 4.93
CA ASP A 232 -21.69 -7.19 4.78
C ASP A 232 -21.25 -6.42 6.06
N ALA A 233 -20.36 -7.03 6.84
CA ALA A 233 -19.88 -6.49 8.11
C ALA A 233 -18.58 -5.66 7.97
N VAL A 234 -18.04 -5.52 6.76
CA VAL A 234 -16.92 -4.61 6.44
C VAL A 234 -17.25 -3.76 5.24
N ASP A 235 -16.64 -2.59 5.16
CA ASP A 235 -16.83 -1.65 4.05
C ASP A 235 -15.86 -1.96 2.90
N ARG A 236 -16.36 -1.80 1.67
CA ARG A 236 -15.62 -2.04 0.43
C ARG A 236 -15.41 -0.75 -0.36
N ILE A 237 -14.37 -0.74 -1.20
CA ILE A 237 -13.99 0.34 -2.11
C ILE A 237 -14.28 -0.05 -3.56
N VAL A 238 -14.07 -1.31 -3.92
CA VAL A 238 -14.29 -1.85 -5.27
C VAL A 238 -15.27 -3.02 -5.25
N THR A 239 -15.85 -3.30 -6.41
CA THR A 239 -16.77 -4.42 -6.61
C THR A 239 -16.03 -5.71 -7.00
N ASP A 240 -16.68 -6.86 -6.83
CA ASP A 240 -16.13 -8.16 -7.27
C ASP A 240 -15.85 -8.21 -8.77
N ASP A 241 -16.69 -7.57 -9.59
CA ASP A 241 -16.51 -7.50 -11.04
C ASP A 241 -15.24 -6.71 -11.41
N GLU A 242 -14.93 -5.64 -10.68
CA GLU A 242 -13.70 -4.86 -10.87
C GLU A 242 -12.46 -5.67 -10.49
N ILE A 243 -12.52 -6.40 -9.37
CA ILE A 243 -11.44 -7.29 -8.93
C ILE A 243 -11.22 -8.42 -9.95
N ALA A 244 -12.28 -9.11 -10.36
CA ALA A 244 -12.23 -10.21 -11.32
C ALA A 244 -11.67 -9.75 -12.67
N LYS A 245 -12.07 -8.56 -13.13
CA LYS A 245 -11.53 -7.97 -14.36
C LYS A 245 -10.03 -7.68 -14.23
N ALA A 246 -9.59 -7.11 -13.11
CA ALA A 246 -8.19 -6.75 -12.87
C ALA A 246 -7.24 -7.97 -12.81
N MET A 247 -7.76 -9.20 -12.63
CA MET A 247 -6.96 -10.43 -12.72
C MET A 247 -6.38 -10.66 -14.12
N TYR A 248 -7.08 -10.21 -15.16
CA TYR A 248 -6.72 -10.46 -16.55
C TYR A 248 -6.37 -9.16 -17.29
N ASP A 249 -7.05 -8.06 -16.97
CA ASP A 249 -6.89 -6.79 -17.67
C ASP A 249 -5.87 -5.89 -16.97
N PRO A 250 -4.79 -5.47 -17.65
CA PRO A 250 -3.84 -4.52 -17.09
C PRO A 250 -4.46 -3.10 -16.98
N PRO A 251 -3.97 -2.25 -16.05
CA PRO A 251 -4.39 -0.86 -15.98
C PRO A 251 -4.04 -0.12 -17.28
N LYS A 252 -5.00 0.67 -17.78
CA LYS A 252 -4.99 1.25 -19.12
C LYS A 252 -4.12 2.49 -19.28
N ASP A 253 -3.71 3.10 -18.19
CA ASP A 253 -3.07 4.41 -18.11
C ASP A 253 -1.58 4.34 -17.75
N THR A 254 -1.00 3.14 -17.71
CA THR A 254 0.43 2.92 -17.52
C THR A 254 1.01 1.99 -18.57
N ARG A 255 2.33 1.87 -18.61
CA ARG A 255 3.06 0.89 -19.43
C ARG A 255 2.65 -0.57 -19.17
N ALA A 256 2.00 -0.86 -18.04
CA ALA A 256 1.48 -2.20 -17.77
C ALA A 256 0.43 -2.62 -18.82
N TYR A 257 -0.29 -1.67 -19.42
CA TYR A 257 -1.20 -1.95 -20.54
C TYR A 257 -0.47 -2.63 -21.69
N PHE A 258 0.55 -1.99 -22.25
CA PHE A 258 1.34 -2.59 -23.34
C PHE A 258 1.93 -3.94 -22.95
N ARG A 259 2.47 -4.08 -21.72
CA ARG A 259 3.02 -5.36 -21.25
C ARG A 259 1.96 -6.47 -21.22
N GLY A 260 0.83 -6.21 -20.57
CA GLY A 260 -0.26 -7.19 -20.43
C GLY A 260 -0.86 -7.56 -21.77
N MET A 261 -1.11 -6.59 -22.64
CA MET A 261 -1.63 -6.86 -23.99
C MET A 261 -0.66 -7.68 -24.85
N CYS A 262 0.65 -7.42 -24.75
CA CYS A 262 1.66 -8.24 -25.43
C CYS A 262 1.64 -9.69 -24.91
N LEU A 263 1.60 -9.89 -23.59
CA LEU A 263 1.55 -11.22 -22.98
C LEU A 263 0.27 -11.98 -23.37
N GLN A 264 -0.87 -11.30 -23.48
CA GLN A 264 -2.13 -11.93 -23.89
C GLN A 264 -2.14 -12.32 -25.38
N ARG A 265 -1.56 -11.49 -26.27
CA ARG A 265 -1.67 -11.66 -27.73
C ARG A 265 -0.53 -12.46 -28.34
N TYR A 266 0.67 -12.37 -27.78
CA TYR A 266 1.90 -12.88 -28.39
C TYR A 266 2.66 -13.83 -27.45
N ALA A 267 1.96 -14.53 -26.56
CA ALA A 267 2.56 -15.36 -25.51
C ALA A 267 3.63 -16.33 -26.05
N ASP A 268 3.34 -17.01 -27.17
CA ASP A 268 4.23 -18.01 -27.78
C ASP A 268 5.53 -17.40 -28.36
N GLU A 269 5.51 -16.10 -28.63
CA GLU A 269 6.61 -15.33 -29.20
C GLU A 269 7.31 -14.46 -28.14
N ILE A 270 6.96 -14.57 -26.86
CA ILE A 270 7.60 -13.84 -25.76
C ILE A 270 8.53 -14.78 -24.99
N ALA A 271 9.82 -14.44 -25.00
CA ALA A 271 10.81 -15.17 -24.21
C ALA A 271 10.78 -14.76 -22.72
N SER A 272 10.58 -13.47 -22.44
CA SER A 272 10.47 -12.95 -21.07
C SER A 272 9.91 -11.52 -21.03
N ALA A 273 9.42 -11.10 -19.86
CA ALA A 273 8.99 -9.74 -19.61
C ALA A 273 9.41 -9.28 -18.21
N SER A 274 9.69 -7.99 -18.07
CA SER A 274 10.05 -7.29 -16.82
C SER A 274 9.27 -5.98 -16.69
N TRP A 275 9.51 -5.23 -15.61
CA TRP A 275 8.91 -3.91 -15.42
C TRP A 275 9.25 -2.93 -16.56
N ASP A 276 10.48 -2.99 -17.05
CA ASP A 276 11.09 -2.06 -18.00
C ASP A 276 11.30 -2.64 -19.41
N SER A 277 10.89 -3.89 -19.68
CA SER A 277 11.04 -4.47 -21.01
C SER A 277 10.16 -5.68 -21.32
N VAL A 278 9.98 -5.94 -22.61
CA VAL A 278 9.44 -7.20 -23.15
C VAL A 278 10.42 -7.74 -24.19
N ILE A 279 10.75 -9.03 -24.12
CA ILE A 279 11.70 -9.70 -25.01
C ILE A 279 10.96 -10.74 -25.84
N PHE A 280 11.01 -10.56 -27.15
CA PHE A 280 10.39 -11.42 -28.15
C PHE A 280 11.38 -12.40 -28.78
N ASP A 281 10.92 -13.62 -29.03
CA ASP A 281 11.60 -14.68 -29.77
C ASP A 281 10.74 -15.08 -30.97
N LEU A 282 11.03 -14.49 -32.13
CA LEU A 282 10.33 -14.78 -33.39
C LEU A 282 10.77 -16.11 -34.02
N LYS A 283 11.61 -16.91 -33.36
CA LYS A 283 12.23 -18.15 -33.87
C LYS A 283 13.10 -17.99 -35.12
N GLU A 284 13.23 -16.76 -35.60
CA GLU A 284 14.04 -16.37 -36.74
C GLU A 284 15.00 -15.24 -36.32
N GLY A 285 16.23 -15.62 -35.96
CA GLY A 285 17.29 -14.68 -35.61
C GLY A 285 17.38 -14.31 -34.12
N PRO A 286 18.02 -13.18 -33.77
CA PRO A 286 18.27 -12.81 -32.38
C PRO A 286 17.00 -12.29 -31.70
N LEU A 287 16.93 -12.50 -30.37
CA LEU A 287 15.87 -11.96 -29.52
C LEU A 287 15.72 -10.44 -29.69
N LYS A 288 14.46 -9.98 -29.71
CA LYS A 288 14.12 -8.57 -29.89
C LYS A 288 13.59 -8.00 -28.58
N LYS A 289 14.31 -7.02 -28.02
CA LYS A 289 13.95 -6.37 -26.77
C LYS A 289 13.31 -5.01 -27.02
N ILE A 290 12.11 -4.79 -26.47
CA ILE A 290 11.48 -3.48 -26.39
C ILE A 290 11.69 -2.95 -24.97
N PHE A 291 12.33 -1.79 -24.86
CA PHE A 291 12.45 -1.06 -23.59
C PHE A 291 11.23 -0.19 -23.33
N MET A 292 10.82 -0.12 -22.07
CA MET A 292 9.61 0.55 -21.60
C MET A 292 9.95 1.45 -20.40
N LEU A 293 11.02 2.24 -20.51
CA LEU A 293 11.59 3.01 -19.38
C LEU A 293 10.71 4.16 -18.88
N GLU A 294 9.70 4.57 -19.64
CA GLU A 294 8.74 5.61 -19.24
C GLU A 294 7.47 4.97 -18.66
N PRO A 295 7.20 5.07 -17.34
CA PRO A 295 6.05 4.41 -16.70
C PRO A 295 4.68 4.81 -17.26
N LEU A 296 4.55 6.04 -17.75
CA LEU A 296 3.32 6.61 -18.29
C LEU A 296 3.24 6.58 -19.83
N ARG A 297 4.15 5.87 -20.51
CA ARG A 297 4.02 5.55 -21.94
C ARG A 297 3.59 4.10 -22.15
N GLY A 298 3.14 3.74 -23.35
CA GLY A 298 2.62 2.38 -23.58
C GLY A 298 1.25 2.13 -22.93
N THR A 299 0.53 3.22 -22.63
CA THR A 299 -0.87 3.20 -22.18
C THR A 299 -1.80 2.82 -23.33
N GLU A 300 -3.06 2.50 -23.03
CA GLU A 300 -4.07 2.22 -24.04
C GLU A 300 -4.19 3.35 -25.06
N ALA A 301 -4.18 4.61 -24.61
CA ALA A 301 -4.22 5.77 -25.50
C ALA A 301 -3.02 5.81 -26.47
N HIS A 302 -1.85 5.33 -26.05
CA HIS A 302 -0.64 5.31 -26.88
C HIS A 302 -0.62 4.16 -27.90
N VAL A 303 -1.04 2.96 -27.49
CA VAL A 303 -0.75 1.73 -28.26
C VAL A 303 -1.97 0.97 -28.75
N ARG A 304 -3.20 1.41 -28.48
CA ARG A 304 -4.42 0.71 -28.93
C ARG A 304 -4.42 0.50 -30.44
N GLN A 305 -4.16 1.55 -31.23
CA GLN A 305 -4.13 1.45 -32.69
C GLN A 305 -2.96 0.59 -33.17
N LEU A 306 -1.76 0.78 -32.62
CA LEU A 306 -0.59 -0.05 -32.92
C LEU A 306 -0.89 -1.54 -32.75
N LEU A 307 -1.50 -1.91 -31.61
CA LEU A 307 -1.85 -3.30 -31.32
C LEU A 307 -2.98 -3.82 -32.24
N MET A 308 -3.92 -2.97 -32.66
CA MET A 308 -4.95 -3.36 -33.64
C MET A 308 -4.36 -3.63 -35.03
N GLU A 309 -3.35 -2.85 -35.44
CA GLU A 309 -2.68 -2.98 -36.74
C GLU A 309 -1.56 -4.04 -36.75
N SER A 310 -1.34 -4.72 -35.62
CA SER A 310 -0.30 -5.74 -35.44
C SER A 310 -0.90 -7.07 -34.99
N PRO A 311 -1.39 -7.92 -35.91
CA PRO A 311 -1.93 -9.24 -35.55
C PRO A 311 -0.88 -10.22 -35.00
N SER A 312 0.40 -10.05 -35.34
CA SER A 312 1.54 -10.87 -34.88
C SER A 312 2.62 -10.05 -34.16
N ALA A 313 3.52 -10.70 -33.39
CA ALA A 313 4.65 -9.98 -32.80
C ALA A 313 5.61 -9.41 -33.86
N SER A 314 5.74 -10.08 -35.00
CA SER A 314 6.52 -9.58 -36.14
C SER A 314 5.94 -8.27 -36.69
N ASP A 315 4.61 -8.18 -36.83
CA ASP A 315 3.94 -6.95 -37.25
C ASP A 315 4.10 -5.85 -36.20
N LEU A 316 4.03 -6.19 -34.91
CA LEU A 316 4.26 -5.23 -33.81
C LEU A 316 5.66 -4.62 -33.89
N LEU A 317 6.68 -5.47 -33.99
CA LEU A 317 8.09 -5.04 -34.05
C LEU A 317 8.37 -4.20 -35.31
N ARG A 318 7.71 -4.52 -36.42
CA ARG A 318 7.79 -3.72 -37.65
C ARG A 318 7.10 -2.36 -37.48
N ASN A 319 5.88 -2.34 -36.92
CA ASN A 319 5.08 -1.13 -36.81
C ASN A 319 5.62 -0.16 -35.75
N ILE A 320 6.16 -0.66 -34.63
CA ILE A 320 6.76 0.19 -33.58
C ILE A 320 8.06 0.85 -34.04
N SER A 321 8.76 0.24 -35.01
CA SER A 321 9.99 0.78 -35.59
C SER A 321 9.74 1.79 -36.71
N ARG A 322 8.48 1.97 -37.15
CA ARG A 322 8.15 3.03 -38.11
C ARG A 322 8.28 4.37 -37.39
N PRO A 323 9.05 5.34 -37.92
CA PRO A 323 9.00 6.69 -37.39
C PRO A 323 7.55 7.17 -37.47
N SER A 324 7.01 7.63 -36.34
CA SER A 324 5.70 8.27 -36.29
C SER A 324 5.70 9.39 -37.32
N GLY A 325 4.97 9.19 -38.42
CA GLY A 325 4.89 10.16 -39.51
C GLY A 325 4.39 11.49 -38.96
N SER A 326 5.12 12.54 -39.26
CA SER A 326 4.67 13.92 -39.15
C SER A 326 3.30 14.08 -39.81
N VAL A 327 2.27 14.33 -38.99
CA VAL A 327 1.05 15.05 -39.37
C VAL A 327 0.73 16.03 -38.25
#